data_AF-A0A970X9N2-F1
#
_entry.id   AF-A0A970X9N2-F1
#
_cell.length_a   1.000
_cell.length_b   1.000
_cell.length_c   1.000
_cell.angle_alpha   90.00
_cell.angle_beta   90.00
_cell.angle_gamma   90.00
#
_symmetry.space_group_name_H-M   'P 1'
#
loop_
_entity.id
_entity.type
_entity.pdbx_description
1 polymer ?
#
loop_
_entity_poly.entity_id
_entity_poly.type
_entity_poly.pdbx_seq_one_letter_code
_entity_poly.pdbx_strand_id
1 'polypeptide(L)'
;MRTLCAAALAALACAPAANAYVTDQQADLAAATAVGWIATQQTAETGQVAGFGGDWAMVALAGADVNAADLRGGPTAPSLQDYFHGSWVGGALGTLATDQARGILTGGAGGIQPSRVAAERNLVAALAAHHDGEQLGNAALINDDIFGALALDHAGAAAAFAPTLAAPIRAAQARPAEGVAGWGYATATANPDVDMTGAGIAALCAAGVPADDPDVAEAVEWLRTKQDPVSGGIVSSFFGPNSDSTGWVVNGLRQCGIDPQGPEWTAPGADPDDPSDDRTPLDFLLALQQPSGAFAWQEGSDAENLYSTQGAVTALVGDGFGHPPAARVDPGDPTLRPAPDVPAGSPVPLTVAIDHGPDQPGAERICATTAPLGATVAEVLGATAESAVPGGCVTGLELSAGAAPRLLAVNGVSAQEGASRWLAAVDGGEPQPALDATAGLGAVVSLTLAGPAPTEPPAPLPPVDPPAAGAPLPGAPAGPGRPSLRPARAILRRGGRLRLRRGAVRVAVRCPRGTGADGCRGALRIRFRRGGRWVTAGRAAFEIGAGSRRRVVVRVGPRLRRLTRVSQRPVAVRLVAAVRDLGSGIVRTTGARARLRR
;
A
#
# COMPACT_ATOMS: atom_id res chain seq x y z
N MET A 1 -12.62 50.56 -45.26
CA MET A 1 -13.02 49.23 -45.76
C MET A 1 -11.96 48.25 -45.30
N ARG A 2 -12.23 47.50 -44.22
CA ARG A 2 -12.66 46.08 -44.24
C ARG A 2 -11.58 45.17 -44.85
N THR A 3 -10.90 44.39 -43.98
CA THR A 3 -10.90 42.89 -43.88
C THR A 3 -9.72 42.26 -44.63
N LEU A 4 -8.99 41.22 -44.19
CA LEU A 4 -9.12 40.19 -43.14
C LEU A 4 -7.70 39.61 -42.88
N CYS A 5 -7.27 39.45 -41.62
CA CYS A 5 -6.27 38.45 -41.25
C CYS A 5 -7.00 37.26 -40.62
N ALA A 6 -6.86 36.07 -41.22
CA ALA A 6 -7.33 34.82 -40.65
C ALA A 6 -6.32 34.34 -39.61
N ALA A 7 -6.74 34.23 -38.35
CA ALA A 7 -5.99 33.51 -37.33
C ALA A 7 -6.66 32.15 -37.12
N ALA A 8 -5.95 31.09 -37.47
CA ALA A 8 -6.31 29.72 -37.17
C ALA A 8 -6.13 29.47 -35.66
N LEU A 9 -7.23 29.15 -34.96
CA LEU A 9 -7.16 28.56 -33.62
C LEU A 9 -7.00 27.05 -33.76
N ALA A 10 -5.82 26.55 -33.43
CA ALA A 10 -5.61 25.14 -33.14
C ALA A 10 -6.30 24.82 -31.80
N ALA A 11 -7.36 24.01 -31.85
CA ALA A 11 -7.95 23.41 -30.66
C ALA A 11 -7.07 22.22 -30.25
N LEU A 12 -6.38 22.33 -29.11
CA LEU A 12 -5.87 21.14 -28.42
C LEU A 12 -7.09 20.35 -27.91
N ALA A 13 -7.39 19.25 -28.58
CA ALA A 13 -8.27 18.23 -28.04
C ALA A 13 -7.54 17.53 -26.89
N CYS A 14 -8.10 17.57 -25.67
CA CYS A 14 -7.71 16.61 -24.64
C CYS A 14 -8.02 15.21 -25.17
N ALA A 15 -6.98 14.40 -25.38
CA ALA A 15 -7.15 12.98 -25.66
C ALA A 15 -7.93 12.32 -24.51
N PRO A 16 -8.89 11.41 -24.79
CA PRO A 16 -9.50 10.60 -23.75
C PRO A 16 -8.40 9.77 -23.08
N ALA A 17 -8.48 9.62 -21.75
CA ALA A 17 -7.66 8.65 -21.04
C ALA A 17 -7.81 7.29 -21.74
N ALA A 18 -6.69 6.66 -22.10
CA ALA A 18 -6.68 5.33 -22.69
C ALA A 18 -7.57 4.40 -21.83
N ASN A 19 -8.44 3.63 -22.46
CA ASN A 19 -9.16 2.61 -21.72
C ASN A 19 -8.13 1.57 -21.26
N ALA A 20 -8.12 1.22 -19.98
CA ALA A 20 -7.37 0.06 -19.52
C ALA A 20 -7.83 -1.19 -20.31
N TYR A 21 -6.88 -1.96 -20.82
CA TYR A 21 -7.13 -3.15 -21.64
C TYR A 21 -7.83 -4.24 -20.82
N VAL A 22 -7.28 -4.54 -19.65
CA VAL A 22 -7.92 -5.31 -18.59
C VAL A 22 -8.70 -4.38 -17.66
N THR A 23 -10.02 -4.54 -17.64
CA THR A 23 -10.88 -3.80 -16.71
C THR A 23 -10.76 -4.35 -15.28
N ASP A 24 -10.98 -3.48 -14.27
CA ASP A 24 -11.09 -3.89 -12.86
C ASP A 24 -12.03 -5.09 -12.68
N GLN A 25 -13.13 -5.16 -13.44
CA GLN A 25 -14.08 -6.26 -13.34
C GLN A 25 -13.50 -7.59 -13.84
N GLN A 26 -12.69 -7.57 -14.90
CA GLN A 26 -12.03 -8.78 -15.41
C GLN A 26 -10.96 -9.25 -14.42
N ALA A 27 -10.12 -8.33 -13.92
CA ALA A 27 -9.12 -8.62 -12.90
C ALA A 27 -9.76 -9.17 -11.61
N ASP A 28 -10.81 -8.53 -11.10
CA ASP A 28 -11.56 -8.98 -9.90
C ASP A 28 -12.14 -10.40 -10.09
N LEU A 29 -12.68 -10.69 -11.28
CA LEU A 29 -13.25 -12.00 -11.57
C LEU A 29 -12.17 -13.07 -11.63
N ALA A 30 -11.08 -12.80 -12.34
CA ALA A 30 -9.95 -13.70 -12.49
C ALA A 30 -9.29 -13.98 -11.13
N ALA A 31 -9.12 -12.96 -10.29
CA ALA A 31 -8.61 -13.10 -8.94
C ALA A 31 -9.53 -13.94 -8.06
N ALA A 32 -10.86 -13.74 -8.16
CA ALA A 32 -11.82 -14.50 -7.38
C ALA A 32 -11.85 -16.00 -7.75
N THR A 33 -11.72 -16.35 -9.03
CA THR A 33 -11.65 -17.75 -9.47
C THR A 33 -10.34 -18.40 -9.07
N ALA A 34 -9.23 -17.68 -9.17
CA ALA A 34 -7.91 -18.14 -8.73
C ALA A 34 -7.85 -18.37 -7.22
N VAL A 35 -8.40 -17.47 -6.40
CA VAL A 35 -8.54 -17.69 -4.96
C VAL A 35 -9.44 -18.89 -4.65
N GLY A 36 -10.50 -19.10 -5.45
CA GLY A 36 -11.31 -20.31 -5.38
C GLY A 36 -10.49 -21.58 -5.59
N TRP A 37 -9.56 -21.57 -6.55
CA TRP A 37 -8.62 -22.66 -6.77
C TRP A 37 -7.60 -22.80 -5.63
N ILE A 38 -6.98 -21.71 -5.15
CA ILE A 38 -6.05 -21.73 -4.00
C ILE A 38 -6.72 -22.36 -2.77
N ALA A 39 -8.01 -22.08 -2.56
CA ALA A 39 -8.77 -22.69 -1.47
C ALA A 39 -8.84 -24.22 -1.56
N THR A 40 -8.85 -24.80 -2.76
CA THR A 40 -8.82 -26.25 -2.96
C THR A 40 -7.45 -26.87 -2.68
N GLN A 41 -6.39 -26.06 -2.68
CA GLN A 41 -5.03 -26.49 -2.35
C GLN A 41 -4.76 -26.49 -0.83
N GLN A 42 -5.73 -26.05 -0.02
CA GLN A 42 -5.59 -26.01 1.42
C GLN A 42 -5.77 -27.40 2.04
N THR A 43 -4.80 -27.83 2.85
CA THR A 43 -4.92 -28.98 3.75
C THR A 43 -5.87 -28.65 4.89
N ALA A 44 -7.03 -29.30 4.95
CA ALA A 44 -8.10 -28.97 5.89
C ALA A 44 -7.70 -29.15 7.37
N GLU A 45 -6.82 -30.11 7.66
CA GLU A 45 -6.40 -30.46 9.02
C GLU A 45 -5.44 -29.42 9.63
N THR A 46 -4.61 -28.80 8.80
CA THR A 46 -3.55 -27.88 9.24
C THR A 46 -3.82 -26.43 8.88
N GLY A 47 -4.67 -26.18 7.88
CA GLY A 47 -4.88 -24.87 7.28
C GLY A 47 -3.80 -24.47 6.26
N GLN A 48 -2.78 -25.31 6.05
CA GLN A 48 -1.66 -25.03 5.14
C GLN A 48 -2.12 -25.00 3.68
N VAL A 49 -1.63 -24.04 2.90
CA VAL A 49 -1.59 -24.13 1.43
C VAL A 49 -0.17 -24.56 1.05
N ALA A 50 -0.02 -25.81 0.61
CA ALA A 50 1.28 -26.40 0.33
C ALA A 50 1.78 -26.03 -1.07
N GLY A 51 3.09 -25.84 -1.21
CA GLY A 51 3.73 -25.51 -2.49
C GLY A 51 4.76 -24.39 -2.33
N PHE A 52 5.56 -24.17 -3.38
CA PHE A 52 6.56 -23.11 -3.38
C PHE A 52 5.90 -21.74 -3.17
N GLY A 53 6.35 -21.01 -2.15
CA GLY A 53 5.83 -19.70 -1.81
C GLY A 53 4.40 -19.67 -1.28
N GLY A 54 3.86 -20.76 -0.72
CA GLY A 54 2.46 -20.79 -0.23
C GLY A 54 2.10 -19.75 0.83
N ASP A 55 3.08 -19.05 1.42
CA ASP A 55 2.88 -17.86 2.26
C ASP A 55 2.48 -16.61 1.48
N TRP A 56 2.99 -16.44 0.26
CA TRP A 56 2.57 -15.35 -0.64
C TRP A 56 1.09 -15.45 -1.04
N ALA A 57 0.46 -16.62 -0.90
CA ALA A 57 -0.98 -16.76 -1.02
C ALA A 57 -1.74 -15.82 -0.06
N MET A 58 -1.17 -15.45 1.10
CA MET A 58 -1.79 -14.47 1.99
C MET A 58 -1.88 -13.07 1.36
N VAL A 59 -0.88 -12.66 0.57
CA VAL A 59 -0.90 -11.39 -0.19
C VAL A 59 -1.94 -11.45 -1.31
N ALA A 60 -1.95 -12.54 -2.07
CA ALA A 60 -2.93 -12.79 -3.12
C ALA A 60 -4.38 -12.75 -2.61
N LEU A 61 -4.65 -13.46 -1.51
CA LEU A 61 -5.96 -13.47 -0.84
C LEU A 61 -6.37 -12.05 -0.42
N ALA A 62 -5.46 -11.31 0.22
CA ALA A 62 -5.74 -9.96 0.70
C ALA A 62 -6.06 -8.99 -0.45
N GLY A 63 -5.30 -9.05 -1.56
CA GLY A 63 -5.59 -8.28 -2.78
C GLY A 63 -6.93 -8.64 -3.43
N ALA A 64 -7.32 -9.92 -3.36
CA ALA A 64 -8.63 -10.40 -3.80
C ALA A 64 -9.76 -10.18 -2.77
N ASP A 65 -9.58 -9.31 -1.78
CA ASP A 65 -10.56 -9.00 -0.73
C ASP A 65 -10.96 -10.24 0.14
N VAL A 66 -10.09 -11.24 0.28
CA VAL A 66 -10.27 -12.44 1.12
C VAL A 66 -9.30 -12.44 2.30
N ASN A 67 -9.83 -12.54 3.52
CA ASN A 67 -8.98 -12.63 4.71
C ASN A 67 -8.47 -14.06 4.91
N ALA A 68 -7.17 -14.24 5.17
CA ALA A 68 -6.55 -15.56 5.35
C ALA A 68 -7.14 -16.37 6.53
N ALA A 69 -7.75 -15.72 7.53
CA ALA A 69 -8.46 -16.38 8.63
C ALA A 69 -9.85 -16.94 8.23
N ASP A 70 -10.34 -16.56 7.04
CA ASP A 70 -11.58 -17.09 6.47
C ASP A 70 -11.33 -18.21 5.45
N LEU A 71 -10.08 -18.41 5.02
CA LEU A 71 -9.68 -19.58 4.25
C LEU A 71 -9.44 -20.77 5.20
N ARG A 72 -10.42 -21.68 5.29
CA ARG A 72 -10.42 -22.87 6.17
C ARG A 72 -11.38 -23.93 5.64
N GLY A 73 -11.07 -25.21 5.87
CA GLY A 73 -11.91 -26.35 5.46
C GLY A 73 -13.26 -26.45 6.18
N GLY A 74 -13.49 -25.64 7.21
CA GLY A 74 -14.76 -25.56 7.94
C GLY A 74 -14.70 -24.52 9.07
N PRO A 75 -15.83 -24.22 9.73
CA PRO A 75 -15.89 -23.16 10.75
C PRO A 75 -14.93 -23.34 11.94
N THR A 76 -14.56 -24.57 12.26
CA THR A 76 -13.66 -24.94 13.37
C THR A 76 -12.32 -25.49 12.90
N ALA A 77 -12.11 -25.63 11.59
CA ALA A 77 -10.83 -26.08 11.05
C ALA A 77 -9.80 -24.94 11.16
N PRO A 78 -8.50 -25.26 11.34
CA PRO A 78 -7.45 -24.27 11.25
C PRO A 78 -7.51 -23.53 9.92
N SER A 79 -7.34 -22.22 9.99
CA SER A 79 -7.24 -21.35 8.82
C SER A 79 -5.80 -21.22 8.34
N LEU A 80 -5.62 -20.63 7.15
CA LEU A 80 -4.30 -20.29 6.64
C LEU A 80 -3.57 -19.32 7.59
N GLN A 81 -4.29 -18.36 8.18
CA GLN A 81 -3.74 -17.48 9.21
C GLN A 81 -3.28 -18.25 10.45
N ASP A 82 -4.01 -19.29 10.87
CA ASP A 82 -3.64 -20.10 12.03
C ASP A 82 -2.37 -20.90 11.77
N TYR A 83 -2.27 -21.52 10.59
CA TYR A 83 -1.08 -22.25 10.15
C TYR A 83 0.16 -21.34 10.20
N PHE A 84 0.13 -20.21 9.48
CA PHE A 84 1.30 -19.32 9.40
C PHE A 84 1.67 -18.67 10.72
N HIS A 85 0.68 -18.27 11.53
CA HIS A 85 0.97 -17.76 12.87
C HIS A 85 1.66 -18.83 13.72
N GLY A 86 1.15 -20.07 13.70
CA GLY A 86 1.75 -21.20 14.40
C GLY A 86 3.17 -21.51 13.93
N SER A 87 3.45 -21.45 12.63
CA SER A 87 4.78 -21.65 12.06
C SER A 87 5.79 -20.61 12.53
N TRP A 88 5.38 -19.34 12.67
CA TRP A 88 6.24 -18.30 13.24
C TRP A 88 6.47 -18.46 14.74
N VAL A 89 5.42 -18.77 15.51
CA VAL A 89 5.54 -19.05 16.95
C VAL A 89 6.45 -20.25 17.20
N GLY A 90 6.30 -21.32 16.41
CA GLY A 90 7.12 -22.52 16.53
C GLY A 90 8.54 -22.40 15.97
N GLY A 91 8.90 -21.25 15.36
CA GLY A 91 10.23 -21.01 14.79
C GLY A 91 10.54 -21.78 13.50
N ALA A 92 9.52 -22.29 12.79
CA ALA A 92 9.70 -23.15 11.62
C ALA A 92 10.09 -22.40 10.34
N LEU A 93 9.95 -21.07 10.30
CA LEU A 93 10.08 -20.25 9.08
C LEU A 93 11.44 -19.55 8.91
N GLY A 94 12.45 -19.94 9.69
CA GLY A 94 13.82 -19.48 9.54
C GLY A 94 14.15 -18.17 10.27
N THR A 95 15.42 -17.77 10.18
CA THR A 95 16.01 -16.64 10.92
C THR A 95 16.84 -15.73 10.03
N LEU A 96 16.76 -15.86 8.70
CA LEU A 96 17.46 -14.96 7.78
C LEU A 96 16.71 -13.63 7.69
N ALA A 97 17.40 -12.56 7.27
CA ALA A 97 16.77 -11.27 6.98
C ALA A 97 15.61 -11.42 5.97
N THR A 98 15.82 -12.22 4.91
CA THR A 98 14.80 -12.55 3.91
C THR A 98 13.62 -13.33 4.49
N ASP A 99 13.84 -14.20 5.47
CA ASP A 99 12.75 -14.89 6.16
C ASP A 99 11.90 -13.91 6.97
N GLN A 100 12.54 -13.00 7.72
CA GLN A 100 11.82 -11.97 8.48
C GLN A 100 11.03 -11.06 7.55
N ALA A 101 11.65 -10.60 6.46
CA ALA A 101 11.02 -9.76 5.44
C ALA A 101 9.79 -10.44 4.82
N ARG A 102 9.94 -11.71 4.39
CA ARG A 102 8.83 -12.53 3.89
C ARG A 102 7.72 -12.66 4.92
N GLY A 103 8.06 -12.89 6.19
CA GLY A 103 7.10 -12.97 7.29
C GLY A 103 6.33 -11.69 7.56
N ILE A 104 6.98 -10.53 7.44
CA ILE A 104 6.35 -9.22 7.60
C ILE A 104 5.36 -8.96 6.47
N LEU A 105 5.79 -9.12 5.21
CA LEU A 105 4.97 -8.87 4.03
C LEU A 105 3.74 -9.80 3.99
N THR A 106 3.99 -11.10 4.06
CA THR A 106 2.93 -12.12 3.95
C THR A 106 2.06 -12.16 5.22
N GLY A 107 2.67 -12.06 6.40
CA GLY A 107 1.96 -12.07 7.68
C GLY A 107 1.05 -10.85 7.85
N GLY A 108 1.52 -9.66 7.47
CA GLY A 108 0.73 -8.44 7.48
C GLY A 108 -0.53 -8.58 6.60
N ALA A 109 -0.37 -9.06 5.37
CA ALA A 109 -1.49 -9.35 4.47
C ALA A 109 -2.42 -10.44 5.00
N GLY A 110 -1.85 -11.45 5.66
CA GLY A 110 -2.58 -12.53 6.32
C GLY A 110 -3.35 -12.09 7.57
N GLY A 111 -3.17 -10.85 8.05
CA GLY A 111 -3.80 -10.34 9.26
C GLY A 111 -3.07 -10.77 10.55
N ILE A 112 -1.84 -11.26 10.45
CA ILE A 112 -0.93 -11.43 11.59
C ILE A 112 -0.30 -10.06 11.88
N GLN A 113 0.02 -9.79 13.13
CA GLN A 113 0.76 -8.58 13.54
C GLN A 113 2.24 -8.92 13.61
N PRO A 114 3.08 -8.61 12.60
CA PRO A 114 4.44 -9.14 12.50
C PRO A 114 5.37 -8.69 13.63
N SER A 115 5.10 -7.52 14.22
CA SER A 115 5.90 -7.03 15.35
C SER A 115 5.55 -7.69 16.69
N ARG A 116 4.49 -8.51 16.76
CA ARG A 116 3.99 -9.10 18.00
C ARG A 116 3.32 -10.45 17.75
N VAL A 117 4.09 -11.34 17.12
CA VAL A 117 3.67 -12.72 16.85
C VAL A 117 3.56 -13.52 18.16
N ALA A 118 4.56 -13.35 19.03
CA ALA A 118 4.63 -13.85 20.40
C ALA A 118 5.29 -12.77 21.29
N ALA A 119 5.35 -12.99 22.61
CA ALA A 119 5.96 -12.03 23.54
C ALA A 119 7.42 -11.72 23.16
N GLU A 120 8.15 -12.75 22.77
CA GLU A 120 9.56 -12.75 22.38
C GLU A 120 9.78 -12.77 20.86
N ARG A 121 8.71 -12.75 20.05
CA ARG A 121 8.78 -12.83 18.59
C ARG A 121 8.23 -11.57 17.94
N ASN A 122 9.15 -10.64 17.66
CA ASN A 122 8.93 -9.45 16.86
C ASN A 122 9.75 -9.56 15.56
N LEU A 123 9.09 -9.80 14.43
CA LEU A 123 9.77 -9.98 13.14
C LEU A 123 10.40 -8.67 12.64
N VAL A 124 9.82 -7.52 12.98
CA VAL A 124 10.34 -6.19 12.59
C VAL A 124 11.64 -5.88 13.34
N ALA A 125 11.70 -6.17 14.64
CA ALA A 125 12.94 -6.07 15.41
C ALA A 125 13.96 -7.09 14.92
N ALA A 126 13.56 -8.34 14.66
CA ALA A 126 14.46 -9.35 14.12
C ALA A 126 15.07 -8.92 12.76
N LEU A 127 14.29 -8.32 11.87
CA LEU A 127 14.80 -7.76 10.61
C LEU A 127 15.76 -6.59 10.85
N ALA A 128 15.41 -5.65 11.75
CA ALA A 128 16.27 -4.53 12.11
C ALA A 128 17.64 -4.98 12.67
N ALA A 129 17.66 -6.10 13.39
CA ALA A 129 18.90 -6.69 13.92
C ALA A 129 19.86 -7.22 12.85
N HIS A 130 19.39 -7.39 11.61
CA HIS A 130 20.24 -7.79 10.48
C HIS A 130 20.90 -6.63 9.76
N HIS A 131 20.61 -5.38 10.12
CA HIS A 131 21.32 -4.24 9.54
C HIS A 131 22.74 -4.17 10.11
N ASP A 132 23.77 -4.06 9.27
CA ASP A 132 25.17 -4.00 9.75
C ASP A 132 25.75 -2.58 9.77
N GLY A 133 24.98 -1.59 9.31
CA GLY A 133 25.40 -0.20 9.14
C GLY A 133 25.45 0.21 7.67
N GLU A 134 25.50 -0.76 6.76
CA GLU A 134 25.53 -0.54 5.30
C GLU A 134 24.40 -1.30 4.59
N GLN A 135 24.14 -2.55 4.97
CA GLN A 135 23.17 -3.45 4.34
C GLN A 135 22.36 -4.25 5.37
N LEU A 136 21.22 -4.78 4.94
CA LEU A 136 20.46 -5.82 5.63
C LEU A 136 20.97 -7.20 5.23
N GLY A 137 21.34 -8.02 6.21
CA GLY A 137 21.57 -9.45 6.00
C GLY A 137 22.99 -9.76 5.55
N ASN A 138 23.14 -10.36 4.37
CA ASN A 138 24.40 -10.85 3.83
C ASN A 138 24.91 -9.89 2.75
N ALA A 139 26.08 -9.28 2.97
CA ALA A 139 26.70 -8.35 2.02
C ALA A 139 26.94 -8.89 0.58
N ALA A 140 26.88 -10.21 0.37
CA ALA A 140 26.94 -10.80 -0.97
C ALA A 140 25.60 -10.77 -1.72
N LEU A 141 24.50 -10.47 -1.04
CA LEU A 141 23.14 -10.47 -1.56
C LEU A 141 22.58 -9.05 -1.53
N ILE A 142 21.75 -8.72 -2.52
CA ILE A 142 20.96 -7.49 -2.51
C ILE A 142 19.48 -7.77 -2.28
N ASN A 143 19.09 -9.04 -2.42
CA ASN A 143 17.72 -9.50 -2.23
C ASN A 143 17.18 -9.26 -0.80
N ASP A 144 18.03 -9.38 0.21
CA ASP A 144 17.74 -9.03 1.60
C ASP A 144 17.52 -7.54 1.81
N ASP A 145 18.31 -6.67 1.21
CA ASP A 145 18.05 -5.22 1.22
C ASP A 145 16.73 -4.88 0.54
N ILE A 146 16.50 -5.42 -0.66
CA ILE A 146 15.29 -5.18 -1.46
C ILE A 146 14.04 -5.58 -0.68
N PHE A 147 13.96 -6.83 -0.22
CA PHE A 147 12.79 -7.31 0.52
C PHE A 147 12.72 -6.73 1.94
N GLY A 148 13.86 -6.42 2.53
CA GLY A 148 13.95 -5.76 3.83
C GLY A 148 13.37 -4.35 3.81
N ALA A 149 13.69 -3.55 2.79
CA ALA A 149 13.11 -2.22 2.58
C ALA A 149 11.59 -2.28 2.40
N LEU A 150 11.11 -3.20 1.55
CA LEU A 150 9.67 -3.45 1.37
C LEU A 150 8.98 -3.84 2.69
N ALA A 151 9.58 -4.74 3.46
CA ALA A 151 9.04 -5.20 4.73
C ALA A 151 8.99 -4.08 5.78
N LEU A 152 10.05 -3.26 5.89
CA LEU A 152 10.11 -2.15 6.83
C LEU A 152 9.11 -1.05 6.47
N ASP A 153 8.86 -0.78 5.19
CA ASP A 153 7.81 0.15 4.74
C ASP A 153 6.43 -0.35 5.17
N HIS A 154 6.11 -1.62 4.87
CA HIS A 154 4.86 -2.25 5.29
C HIS A 154 4.68 -2.30 6.82
N ALA A 155 5.77 -2.33 7.58
CA ALA A 155 5.76 -2.26 9.04
C ALA A 155 5.66 -0.82 9.59
N GLY A 156 5.75 0.21 8.73
CA GLY A 156 5.80 1.62 9.14
C GLY A 156 7.12 2.03 9.80
N ALA A 157 8.20 1.28 9.54
CA ALA A 157 9.53 1.48 10.12
C ALA A 157 10.55 2.07 9.13
N ALA A 158 10.21 2.21 7.84
CA ALA A 158 11.15 2.69 6.82
C ALA A 158 11.43 4.20 6.88
N ALA A 159 10.45 5.04 7.24
CA ALA A 159 10.54 6.49 7.02
C ALA A 159 11.76 7.17 7.67
N ALA A 160 12.09 6.81 8.91
CA ALA A 160 13.25 7.37 9.62
C ALA A 160 14.60 6.78 9.16
N PHE A 161 14.57 5.83 8.22
CA PHE A 161 15.72 5.05 7.78
C PHE A 161 15.82 4.94 6.25
N ALA A 162 14.99 5.72 5.54
CA ALA A 162 14.74 5.54 4.12
C ALA A 162 15.99 5.77 3.23
N PRO A 163 16.82 6.83 3.46
CA PRO A 163 18.04 7.02 2.69
C PRO A 163 19.02 5.86 2.81
N THR A 164 19.18 5.30 4.03
CA THR A 164 20.08 4.17 4.28
C THR A 164 19.56 2.89 3.63
N LEU A 165 18.25 2.66 3.59
CA LEU A 165 17.67 1.51 2.85
C LEU A 165 17.87 1.63 1.34
N ALA A 166 17.76 2.84 0.78
CA ALA A 166 17.90 3.04 -0.65
C ALA A 166 19.37 2.94 -1.12
N ALA A 167 20.33 3.33 -0.28
CA ALA A 167 21.74 3.42 -0.65
C ALA A 167 22.34 2.11 -1.22
N PRO A 168 22.26 0.94 -0.54
CA PRO A 168 22.82 -0.29 -1.08
C PRO A 168 22.09 -0.77 -2.33
N ILE A 169 20.78 -0.53 -2.42
CA ILE A 169 19.98 -0.85 -3.61
C ILE A 169 20.48 -0.04 -4.80
N ARG A 170 20.66 1.28 -4.65
CA ARG A 170 21.23 2.12 -5.74
C ARG A 170 22.64 1.67 -6.13
N ALA A 171 23.49 1.39 -5.15
CA ALA A 171 24.86 0.95 -5.38
C ALA A 171 24.95 -0.38 -6.14
N ALA A 172 24.00 -1.29 -5.92
CA ALA A 172 23.95 -2.60 -6.56
C ALA A 172 23.30 -2.60 -7.96
N GLN A 173 22.83 -1.45 -8.47
CA GLN A 173 22.20 -1.40 -9.78
C GLN A 173 23.24 -1.62 -10.90
N ALA A 174 23.10 -2.76 -11.58
CA ALA A 174 23.99 -3.19 -12.65
C ALA A 174 23.75 -2.42 -13.94
N ARG A 175 24.83 -1.88 -14.52
CA ARG A 175 24.86 -1.18 -15.81
C ARG A 175 25.93 -1.75 -16.76
N PRO A 176 25.82 -3.02 -17.17
CA PRO A 176 26.86 -3.70 -17.95
C PRO A 176 27.02 -3.15 -19.38
N ALA A 177 26.00 -2.47 -19.91
CA ALA A 177 25.99 -1.87 -21.24
C ALA A 177 25.00 -0.69 -21.29
N GLU A 178 25.13 0.15 -22.32
CA GLU A 178 24.16 1.22 -22.59
C GLU A 178 22.74 0.67 -22.72
N GLY A 179 21.78 1.33 -22.07
CA GLY A 179 20.37 0.89 -22.06
C GLY A 179 20.07 -0.31 -21.16
N VAL A 180 21.04 -0.78 -20.37
CA VAL A 180 20.83 -1.83 -19.36
C VAL A 180 20.99 -1.22 -17.96
N ALA A 181 19.92 -1.25 -17.18
CA ALA A 181 19.91 -0.85 -15.78
C ALA A 181 18.95 -1.75 -15.02
N GLY A 182 19.44 -2.44 -13.99
CA GLY A 182 18.60 -3.33 -13.20
C GLY A 182 19.35 -4.02 -12.08
N TRP A 183 18.72 -4.98 -11.45
CA TRP A 183 19.27 -5.74 -10.33
C TRP A 183 19.26 -7.22 -10.63
N GLY A 184 20.26 -7.93 -10.10
CA GLY A 184 20.23 -9.38 -9.96
C GLY A 184 20.05 -9.76 -8.49
N TYR A 185 20.12 -11.06 -8.19
CA TYR A 185 19.96 -11.56 -6.82
C TYR A 185 21.12 -11.18 -5.87
N ALA A 186 22.34 -11.06 -6.40
CA ALA A 186 23.57 -10.82 -5.63
C ALA A 186 24.13 -9.41 -5.85
N THR A 187 24.88 -8.88 -4.88
CA THR A 187 25.49 -7.53 -5.00
C THR A 187 26.49 -7.42 -6.14
N ALA A 188 27.21 -8.51 -6.44
CA ALA A 188 28.24 -8.55 -7.47
C ALA A 188 27.74 -8.95 -8.87
N THR A 189 26.44 -9.16 -9.08
CA THR A 189 25.95 -9.58 -10.41
C THR A 189 25.98 -8.43 -11.40
N ALA A 190 26.86 -8.55 -12.40
CA ALA A 190 26.87 -7.65 -13.55
C ALA A 190 25.68 -7.87 -14.51
N ASN A 191 24.93 -8.96 -14.34
CA ASN A 191 23.81 -9.33 -15.19
C ASN A 191 22.49 -9.18 -14.39
N PRO A 192 21.69 -8.13 -14.66
CA PRO A 192 20.39 -7.99 -14.03
C PRO A 192 19.37 -8.99 -14.59
N ASP A 193 18.39 -9.35 -13.76
CA ASP A 193 17.22 -10.14 -14.14
C ASP A 193 15.92 -9.34 -13.91
N VAL A 194 14.85 -9.72 -14.63
CA VAL A 194 13.60 -8.94 -14.64
C VAL A 194 12.85 -9.01 -13.30
N ASP A 195 12.99 -10.11 -12.57
CA ASP A 195 12.28 -10.34 -11.31
C ASP A 195 12.87 -9.41 -10.23
N MET A 196 14.18 -9.51 -10.01
CA MET A 196 14.90 -8.68 -9.06
C MET A 196 14.87 -7.21 -9.44
N THR A 197 14.78 -6.88 -10.73
CA THR A 197 14.61 -5.48 -11.15
C THR A 197 13.24 -4.93 -10.83
N GLY A 198 12.16 -5.71 -11.02
CA GLY A 198 10.83 -5.33 -10.55
C GLY A 198 10.80 -5.11 -9.04
N ALA A 199 11.42 -6.01 -8.27
CA ALA A 199 11.51 -5.86 -6.81
C ALA A 199 12.38 -4.67 -6.38
N GLY A 200 13.50 -4.41 -7.07
CA GLY A 200 14.38 -3.26 -6.81
C GLY A 200 13.68 -1.91 -7.02
N ILE A 201 12.90 -1.77 -8.10
CA ILE A 201 12.04 -0.60 -8.32
C ILE A 201 11.06 -0.42 -7.15
N ALA A 202 10.34 -1.48 -6.77
CA ALA A 202 9.41 -1.42 -5.65
C ALA A 202 10.11 -1.00 -4.34
N ALA A 203 11.29 -1.54 -4.06
CA ALA A 203 12.04 -1.27 -2.84
C ALA A 203 12.55 0.17 -2.77
N LEU A 204 13.05 0.74 -3.88
CA LEU A 204 13.40 2.16 -3.94
C LEU A 204 12.19 3.04 -3.64
N CYS A 205 11.03 2.75 -4.25
CA CYS A 205 9.84 3.58 -4.03
C CYS A 205 9.25 3.40 -2.62
N ALA A 206 9.37 2.21 -2.03
CA ALA A 206 9.07 1.97 -0.61
C ALA A 206 10.02 2.74 0.33
N ALA A 207 11.27 2.95 -0.08
CA ALA A 207 12.22 3.85 0.58
C ALA A 207 12.00 5.34 0.24
N GLY A 208 10.84 5.70 -0.33
CA GLY A 208 10.46 7.09 -0.60
C GLY A 208 11.13 7.71 -1.83
N VAL A 209 11.83 6.93 -2.65
CA VAL A 209 12.38 7.40 -3.93
C VAL A 209 11.24 7.61 -4.93
N PRO A 210 11.13 8.78 -5.59
CA PRO A 210 10.05 9.02 -6.54
C PRO A 210 10.25 8.24 -7.85
N ALA A 211 9.15 7.98 -8.56
CA ALA A 211 9.17 7.19 -9.80
C ALA A 211 9.97 7.81 -10.95
N ASP A 212 10.20 9.13 -10.93
CA ASP A 212 11.00 9.87 -11.91
C ASP A 212 12.48 10.00 -11.55
N ASP A 213 12.90 9.39 -10.43
CA ASP A 213 14.31 9.28 -10.08
C ASP A 213 15.08 8.51 -11.16
N PRO A 214 16.30 8.94 -11.55
CA PRO A 214 17.06 8.30 -12.63
C PRO A 214 17.26 6.79 -12.45
N ASP A 215 17.53 6.32 -11.24
CA ASP A 215 17.76 4.88 -11.00
C ASP A 215 16.48 4.06 -11.23
N VAL A 216 15.32 4.63 -10.87
CA VAL A 216 14.01 4.01 -11.12
C VAL A 216 13.65 4.08 -12.60
N ALA A 217 13.77 5.27 -13.19
CA ALA A 217 13.43 5.51 -14.58
C ALA A 217 14.25 4.61 -15.53
N GLU A 218 15.58 4.56 -15.36
CA GLU A 218 16.45 3.70 -16.19
C GLU A 218 16.09 2.21 -16.08
N ALA A 219 15.72 1.74 -14.88
CA ALA A 219 15.29 0.35 -14.68
C ALA A 219 13.95 0.05 -15.34
N VAL A 220 12.99 0.97 -15.24
CA VAL A 220 11.70 0.89 -15.92
C VAL A 220 11.91 0.83 -17.44
N GLU A 221 12.74 1.72 -17.99
CA GLU A 221 13.12 1.73 -19.41
C GLU A 221 13.71 0.39 -19.85
N TRP A 222 14.63 -0.17 -19.08
CA TRP A 222 15.21 -1.48 -19.37
C TRP A 222 14.16 -2.59 -19.35
N LEU A 223 13.28 -2.63 -18.35
CA LEU A 223 12.19 -3.62 -18.29
C LEU A 223 11.22 -3.49 -19.48
N ARG A 224 11.00 -2.29 -20.01
CA ARG A 224 10.19 -2.12 -21.25
C ARG A 224 10.82 -2.85 -22.43
N THR A 225 12.15 -2.88 -22.54
CA THR A 225 12.83 -3.68 -23.58
C THR A 225 12.67 -5.19 -23.41
N LYS A 226 12.17 -5.64 -22.25
CA LYS A 226 11.90 -7.04 -21.93
C LYS A 226 10.44 -7.41 -22.14
N GLN A 227 9.58 -6.48 -22.54
CA GLN A 227 8.22 -6.81 -22.91
C GLN A 227 8.20 -7.56 -24.25
N ASP A 228 7.52 -8.70 -24.28
CA ASP A 228 7.29 -9.46 -25.51
C ASP A 228 6.32 -8.68 -26.41
N PRO A 229 6.68 -8.42 -27.69
CA PRO A 229 5.91 -7.53 -28.56
C PRO A 229 4.59 -8.14 -29.04
N VAL A 230 4.36 -9.44 -28.84
CA VAL A 230 3.15 -10.15 -29.29
C VAL A 230 2.21 -10.40 -28.13
N SER A 231 2.71 -11.01 -27.06
CA SER A 231 1.91 -11.45 -25.93
C SER A 231 1.74 -10.38 -24.85
N GLY A 232 2.62 -9.37 -24.82
CA GLY A 232 2.66 -8.34 -23.78
C GLY A 232 3.30 -8.79 -22.46
N GLY A 233 3.67 -10.07 -22.32
CA GLY A 233 4.33 -10.62 -21.13
C GLY A 233 5.80 -10.20 -21.01
N ILE A 234 6.37 -10.32 -19.81
CA ILE A 234 7.78 -9.99 -19.59
C ILE A 234 8.66 -11.21 -19.85
N VAL A 235 9.62 -11.03 -20.75
CA VAL A 235 10.61 -12.02 -21.17
C VAL A 235 11.72 -12.14 -20.12
N SER A 236 11.75 -13.29 -19.43
CA SER A 236 12.93 -13.70 -18.67
C SER A 236 13.99 -14.27 -19.61
N SER A 237 15.27 -13.89 -19.40
CA SER A 237 16.39 -14.32 -20.24
C SER A 237 16.55 -15.84 -20.37
N PHE A 238 16.07 -16.61 -19.39
CA PHE A 238 16.20 -18.08 -19.39
C PHE A 238 14.94 -18.81 -19.84
N PHE A 239 13.78 -18.18 -19.70
CA PHE A 239 12.49 -18.88 -19.81
C PHE A 239 11.56 -18.29 -20.86
N GLY A 240 11.83 -17.09 -21.38
CA GLY A 240 10.87 -16.38 -22.23
C GLY A 240 9.77 -15.71 -21.41
N PRO A 241 8.68 -15.27 -22.07
CA PRO A 241 7.54 -14.66 -21.38
C PRO A 241 6.87 -15.69 -20.46
N ASN A 242 6.62 -15.31 -19.21
CA ASN A 242 6.02 -16.19 -18.21
C ASN A 242 5.26 -15.40 -17.13
N SER A 243 4.29 -16.04 -16.47
CA SER A 243 3.42 -15.40 -15.48
C SER A 243 4.19 -14.87 -14.28
N ASP A 244 5.23 -15.57 -13.87
CA ASP A 244 5.92 -15.31 -12.61
C ASP A 244 6.71 -14.01 -12.74
N SER A 245 7.58 -13.93 -13.75
CA SER A 245 8.34 -12.71 -14.04
C SER A 245 7.46 -11.52 -14.39
N THR A 246 6.39 -11.74 -15.15
CA THR A 246 5.42 -10.69 -15.46
C THR A 246 4.77 -10.17 -14.17
N GLY A 247 4.39 -11.06 -13.25
CA GLY A 247 3.82 -10.68 -11.98
C GLY A 247 4.78 -9.87 -11.09
N TRP A 248 6.05 -10.27 -11.02
CA TRP A 248 7.07 -9.53 -10.27
C TRP A 248 7.29 -8.11 -10.80
N VAL A 249 7.40 -7.95 -12.12
CA VAL A 249 7.53 -6.63 -12.75
C VAL A 249 6.28 -5.79 -12.52
N VAL A 250 5.08 -6.35 -12.71
CA VAL A 250 3.82 -5.62 -12.46
C VAL A 250 3.72 -5.15 -11.00
N ASN A 251 4.07 -6.01 -10.04
CA ASN A 251 4.10 -5.63 -8.62
C ASN A 251 5.12 -4.50 -8.37
N GLY A 252 6.28 -4.57 -9.02
CA GLY A 252 7.30 -3.52 -9.06
C GLY A 252 6.75 -2.15 -9.47
N LEU A 253 6.15 -2.12 -10.66
CA LEU A 253 5.58 -0.91 -11.27
C LEU A 253 4.47 -0.32 -10.40
N ARG A 254 3.53 -1.17 -9.93
CA ARG A 254 2.39 -0.73 -9.10
C ARG A 254 2.83 -0.16 -7.76
N GLN A 255 3.83 -0.75 -7.10
CA GLN A 255 4.37 -0.22 -5.85
C GLN A 255 4.92 1.20 -6.03
N CYS A 256 5.48 1.49 -7.21
CA CYS A 256 5.95 2.82 -7.56
C CYS A 256 4.89 3.72 -8.21
N GLY A 257 3.62 3.30 -8.26
CA GLY A 257 2.53 4.08 -8.85
C GLY A 257 2.54 4.17 -10.38
N ILE A 258 3.31 3.33 -11.06
CA ILE A 258 3.38 3.23 -12.52
C ILE A 258 2.27 2.28 -12.99
N ASP A 259 1.51 2.70 -14.00
CA ASP A 259 0.40 1.90 -14.55
C ASP A 259 0.92 0.84 -15.53
N PRO A 260 0.84 -0.47 -15.20
CA PRO A 260 1.29 -1.53 -16.09
C PRO A 260 0.39 -1.70 -17.32
N GLN A 261 -0.71 -0.94 -17.45
CA GLN A 261 -1.58 -0.91 -18.63
C GLN A 261 -1.45 0.39 -19.42
N GLY A 262 -0.46 1.22 -19.07
CA GLY A 262 -0.16 2.47 -19.77
C GLY A 262 0.27 2.23 -21.22
N PRO A 263 0.19 3.26 -22.08
CA PRO A 263 0.64 3.16 -23.48
C PRO A 263 2.08 2.65 -23.62
N GLU A 264 2.97 2.99 -22.68
CA GLU A 264 4.36 2.54 -22.64
C GLU A 264 4.54 1.04 -22.33
N TRP A 265 3.49 0.39 -21.84
CA TRP A 265 3.40 -1.05 -21.54
C TRP A 265 2.40 -1.77 -22.45
N THR A 266 2.05 -1.16 -23.59
CA THR A 266 1.17 -1.77 -24.58
C THR A 266 1.99 -2.30 -25.76
N ALA A 267 2.04 -3.62 -25.90
CA ALA A 267 2.61 -4.30 -27.05
C ALA A 267 1.59 -4.35 -28.20
N PRO A 268 2.01 -4.26 -29.48
CA PRO A 268 1.11 -4.19 -30.63
C PRO A 268 0.36 -5.50 -30.96
N GLY A 269 0.69 -6.61 -30.31
CA GLY A 269 0.04 -7.90 -30.60
C GLY A 269 0.66 -8.66 -31.78
N ALA A 270 -0.04 -9.69 -32.24
CA ALA A 270 0.34 -10.48 -33.40
C ALA A 270 0.03 -9.75 -34.73
N ASP A 271 -1.05 -8.96 -34.76
CA ASP A 271 -1.41 -8.08 -35.87
C ASP A 271 -1.19 -6.61 -35.49
N PRO A 272 -0.03 -6.01 -35.82
CA PRO A 272 0.29 -4.63 -35.45
C PRO A 272 -0.58 -3.58 -36.15
N ASP A 273 -1.38 -3.97 -37.15
CA ASP A 273 -2.31 -3.07 -37.85
C ASP A 273 -3.73 -3.09 -37.21
N ASP A 274 -4.00 -3.97 -36.24
CA ASP A 274 -5.25 -4.06 -35.49
C ASP A 274 -5.04 -3.67 -34.01
N PRO A 275 -5.35 -2.42 -33.60
CA PRO A 275 -5.23 -1.98 -32.21
C PRO A 275 -6.11 -2.75 -31.21
N SER A 276 -7.00 -3.63 -31.67
CA SER A 276 -7.73 -4.53 -30.77
C SER A 276 -6.95 -5.79 -30.38
N ASP A 277 -5.79 -6.03 -31.01
CA ASP A 277 -4.84 -7.09 -30.63
C ASP A 277 -3.73 -6.59 -29.70
N ASP A 278 -3.67 -5.29 -29.42
CA ASP A 278 -2.77 -4.69 -28.43
C ASP A 278 -2.84 -5.44 -27.08
N ARG A 279 -1.67 -5.79 -26.52
CA ARG A 279 -1.54 -6.56 -25.27
C ARG A 279 -0.73 -5.83 -24.21
N THR A 280 -1.24 -5.82 -22.99
CA THR A 280 -0.49 -5.39 -21.80
C THR A 280 0.03 -6.59 -21.00
N PRO A 281 0.94 -6.37 -20.03
CA PRO A 281 1.31 -7.37 -19.03
C PRO A 281 0.10 -8.01 -18.32
N LEU A 282 -1.01 -7.29 -18.13
CA LEU A 282 -2.20 -7.87 -17.51
C LEU A 282 -3.01 -8.74 -18.49
N ASP A 283 -3.05 -8.38 -19.78
CA ASP A 283 -3.66 -9.23 -20.80
C ASP A 283 -2.91 -10.55 -20.92
N PHE A 284 -1.59 -10.50 -20.88
CA PHE A 284 -0.74 -11.69 -20.83
C PHE A 284 -1.10 -12.59 -19.65
N LEU A 285 -1.16 -12.04 -18.43
CA LEU A 285 -1.53 -12.80 -17.24
C LEU A 285 -2.92 -13.42 -17.40
N LEU A 286 -3.93 -12.65 -17.81
CA LEU A 286 -5.29 -13.17 -18.02
C LEU A 286 -5.36 -14.29 -19.04
N ALA A 287 -4.56 -14.23 -20.10
CA ALA A 287 -4.49 -15.29 -21.12
C ALA A 287 -3.98 -16.63 -20.56
N LEU A 288 -3.21 -16.60 -19.46
CA LEU A 288 -2.71 -17.80 -18.78
C LEU A 288 -3.69 -18.39 -17.76
N GLN A 289 -4.85 -17.76 -17.53
CA GLN A 289 -5.85 -18.33 -16.63
C GLN A 289 -6.52 -19.56 -17.23
N GLN A 290 -6.45 -20.68 -16.51
CA GLN A 290 -7.05 -21.94 -16.90
C GLN A 290 -8.52 -22.04 -16.43
N PRO A 291 -9.33 -22.97 -16.99
CA PRO A 291 -10.74 -23.13 -16.62
C PRO A 291 -11.00 -23.43 -15.13
N SER A 292 -10.02 -24.00 -14.43
CA SER A 292 -10.09 -24.24 -12.98
C SER A 292 -9.96 -22.97 -12.15
N GLY A 293 -9.45 -21.88 -12.75
CA GLY A 293 -9.11 -20.62 -12.11
C GLY A 293 -7.62 -20.45 -11.81
N ALA A 294 -6.85 -21.54 -11.79
CA ALA A 294 -5.40 -21.49 -11.67
C ALA A 294 -4.76 -20.76 -12.86
N PHE A 295 -3.56 -20.24 -12.68
CA PHE A 295 -2.75 -19.70 -13.78
C PHE A 295 -1.65 -20.68 -14.15
N ALA A 296 -1.47 -20.87 -15.44
CA ALA A 296 -0.32 -21.57 -16.01
C ALA A 296 0.93 -20.70 -15.89
N TRP A 297 2.10 -21.34 -15.85
CA TRP A 297 3.38 -20.63 -15.84
C TRP A 297 3.68 -19.94 -17.18
N GLN A 298 3.35 -20.61 -18.29
CA GLN A 298 3.63 -20.17 -19.66
C GLN A 298 2.50 -20.55 -20.60
N GLU A 299 2.44 -19.88 -21.75
CA GLU A 299 1.52 -20.25 -22.81
C GLU A 299 1.78 -21.69 -23.27
N GLY A 300 0.71 -22.44 -23.52
CA GLY A 300 0.79 -23.86 -23.90
C GLY A 300 1.13 -24.81 -22.74
N SER A 301 1.31 -24.32 -21.51
CA SER A 301 1.42 -25.17 -20.33
C SER A 301 0.05 -25.51 -19.75
N ASP A 302 -0.21 -26.81 -19.59
CA ASP A 302 -1.42 -27.32 -18.92
C ASP A 302 -1.24 -27.46 -17.40
N ALA A 303 -0.05 -27.17 -16.85
CA ALA A 303 0.23 -27.34 -15.43
C ALA A 303 -0.40 -26.21 -14.59
N GLU A 304 -1.31 -26.59 -13.67
CA GLU A 304 -1.79 -25.71 -12.61
C GLU A 304 -0.66 -25.44 -11.60
N ASN A 305 -0.26 -24.19 -11.44
CA ASN A 305 0.89 -23.82 -10.60
C ASN A 305 0.48 -22.82 -9.51
N LEU A 306 0.71 -23.18 -8.23
CA LEU A 306 0.37 -22.31 -7.10
C LEU A 306 1.14 -20.99 -7.12
N TYR A 307 2.44 -21.03 -7.42
CA TYR A 307 3.30 -19.86 -7.45
C TYR A 307 2.90 -18.89 -8.56
N SER A 308 2.60 -19.41 -9.76
CA SER A 308 2.05 -18.62 -10.87
C SER A 308 0.67 -18.06 -10.54
N THR A 309 -0.19 -18.87 -9.91
CA THR A 309 -1.54 -18.44 -9.52
C THR A 309 -1.52 -17.31 -8.51
N GLN A 310 -0.75 -17.41 -7.42
CA GLN A 310 -0.67 -16.34 -6.42
C GLN A 310 0.03 -15.09 -6.98
N GLY A 311 1.06 -15.25 -7.82
CA GLY A 311 1.77 -14.12 -8.45
C GLY A 311 0.90 -13.36 -9.45
N ALA A 312 0.10 -14.08 -10.26
CA ALA A 312 -0.86 -13.46 -11.16
C ALA A 312 -1.96 -12.70 -10.37
N VAL A 313 -2.45 -13.26 -9.27
CA VAL A 313 -3.44 -12.58 -8.41
C VAL A 313 -2.87 -11.29 -7.82
N THR A 314 -1.66 -11.30 -7.26
CA THR A 314 -1.06 -10.08 -6.70
C THR A 314 -0.87 -9.01 -7.77
N ALA A 315 -0.46 -9.38 -8.98
CA ALA A 315 -0.30 -8.46 -10.10
C ALA A 315 -1.62 -7.87 -10.66
N LEU A 316 -2.69 -8.69 -10.70
CA LEU A 316 -3.99 -8.29 -11.25
C LEU A 316 -4.74 -7.33 -10.33
N VAL A 317 -4.76 -7.60 -9.02
CA VAL A 317 -5.62 -6.88 -8.06
C VAL A 317 -4.87 -6.27 -6.86
N GLY A 318 -3.57 -6.51 -6.73
CA GLY A 318 -2.74 -5.92 -5.69
C GLY A 318 -2.13 -4.57 -6.09
N ASP A 319 -1.45 -3.96 -5.12
CA ASP A 319 -0.75 -2.67 -5.26
C ASP A 319 0.78 -2.84 -5.15
N GLY A 320 1.30 -4.09 -5.11
CA GLY A 320 2.73 -4.39 -4.95
C GLY A 320 3.01 -5.72 -4.24
N PHE A 321 4.16 -5.80 -3.57
CA PHE A 321 4.65 -7.03 -2.89
C PHE A 321 4.01 -7.30 -1.52
N GLY A 322 3.17 -6.39 -1.01
CA GLY A 322 2.40 -6.59 0.21
C GLY A 322 1.00 -6.00 0.07
N HIS A 323 0.17 -6.23 1.08
CA HIS A 323 -1.19 -5.72 1.09
C HIS A 323 -1.72 -5.62 2.53
N PRO A 324 -2.55 -4.62 2.88
CA PRO A 324 -3.25 -4.65 4.16
C PRO A 324 -4.22 -5.83 4.23
N PRO A 325 -4.48 -6.41 5.42
CA PRO A 325 -5.36 -7.55 5.53
C PRO A 325 -6.81 -7.21 5.15
N ALA A 326 -7.43 -8.08 4.36
CA ALA A 326 -8.82 -7.92 3.96
C ALA A 326 -9.77 -7.99 5.17
N ALA A 327 -10.95 -7.38 5.05
CA ALA A 327 -11.96 -7.49 6.10
C ALA A 327 -12.52 -8.91 6.21
N ARG A 328 -12.81 -9.36 7.43
CA ARG A 328 -13.45 -10.66 7.69
C ARG A 328 -14.85 -10.73 7.08
N VAL A 329 -15.25 -11.94 6.65
CA VAL A 329 -16.61 -12.25 6.18
C VAL A 329 -17.64 -11.94 7.27
N ASP A 330 -17.32 -12.28 8.52
CA ASP A 330 -18.07 -11.80 9.69
C ASP A 330 -17.47 -10.48 10.21
N PRO A 331 -18.16 -9.34 10.09
CA PRO A 331 -17.62 -8.06 10.56
C PRO A 331 -17.50 -7.95 12.09
N GLY A 332 -17.98 -8.95 12.84
CA GLY A 332 -17.75 -9.06 14.27
C GLY A 332 -16.39 -9.65 14.63
N ASP A 333 -15.77 -10.39 13.70
CA ASP A 333 -14.46 -10.99 13.89
C ASP A 333 -13.37 -9.94 13.60
N PRO A 334 -12.25 -9.97 14.34
CA PRO A 334 -11.18 -9.02 14.11
C PRO A 334 -10.46 -9.32 12.79
N THR A 335 -10.17 -8.27 12.04
CA THR A 335 -9.34 -8.34 10.82
C THR A 335 -7.94 -8.82 11.12
N LEU A 336 -7.36 -8.29 12.20
CA LEU A 336 -6.06 -8.68 12.72
C LEU A 336 -6.23 -9.74 13.80
N ARG A 337 -5.41 -10.78 13.77
CA ARG A 337 -5.24 -11.69 14.91
C ARG A 337 -4.84 -10.86 16.14
N PRO A 338 -5.55 -10.99 17.27
CA PRO A 338 -5.17 -10.32 18.51
C PRO A 338 -3.73 -10.68 18.91
N ALA A 339 -3.01 -9.68 19.41
CA ALA A 339 -1.69 -9.90 19.99
C ALA A 339 -1.81 -10.75 21.27
N PRO A 340 -0.76 -11.49 21.66
CA PRO A 340 -0.78 -12.25 22.91
C PRO A 340 -0.88 -11.32 24.12
N ASP A 341 -1.51 -11.81 25.18
CA ASP A 341 -1.50 -11.14 26.48
C ASP A 341 -0.12 -11.36 27.13
N VAL A 342 0.60 -10.27 27.38
CA VAL A 342 1.94 -10.27 27.97
C VAL A 342 1.91 -9.47 29.27
N PRO A 343 2.44 -9.98 30.39
CA PRO A 343 2.48 -9.24 31.65
C PRO A 343 3.24 -7.91 31.52
N ALA A 344 2.74 -6.88 32.20
CA ALA A 344 3.44 -5.60 32.27
C ALA A 344 4.84 -5.77 32.87
N GLY A 345 5.83 -5.08 32.30
CA GLY A 345 7.23 -5.19 32.72
C GLY A 345 7.97 -6.43 32.20
N SER A 346 7.32 -7.35 31.47
CA SER A 346 8.03 -8.44 30.79
C SER A 346 9.01 -7.89 29.75
N PRO A 347 10.23 -8.46 29.62
CA PRO A 347 11.16 -8.03 28.57
C PRO A 347 10.58 -8.40 27.19
N VAL A 348 10.49 -7.42 26.31
CA VAL A 348 9.97 -7.60 24.94
C VAL A 348 10.91 -6.96 23.91
N PRO A 349 11.07 -7.59 22.73
CA PRO A 349 11.87 -7.02 21.65
C PRO A 349 11.13 -5.86 20.97
N LEU A 350 11.83 -4.74 20.81
CA LEU A 350 11.35 -3.51 20.19
C LEU A 350 12.29 -3.08 19.06
N THR A 351 11.76 -2.30 18.11
CA THR A 351 12.56 -1.69 17.04
C THR A 351 12.83 -0.23 17.38
N VAL A 352 14.07 0.21 17.22
CA VAL A 352 14.45 1.63 17.31
C VAL A 352 15.01 2.08 15.97
N ALA A 353 14.52 3.20 15.47
CA ALA A 353 15.02 3.87 14.26
C ALA A 353 15.42 5.32 14.60
N ILE A 354 16.54 5.79 14.08
CA ILE A 354 17.09 7.11 14.38
C ILE A 354 17.45 7.82 13.08
N ASP A 355 16.80 8.94 12.81
CA ASP A 355 17.09 9.87 11.74
C ASP A 355 17.82 11.09 12.32
N HIS A 356 19.11 11.24 11.99
CA HIS A 356 19.96 12.35 12.45
C HIS A 356 19.78 13.63 11.64
N GLY A 357 18.80 13.66 10.75
CA GLY A 357 18.44 14.79 9.93
C GLY A 357 19.26 14.87 8.63
N PRO A 358 18.84 15.76 7.72
CA PRO A 358 19.35 15.83 6.36
C PRO A 358 20.82 16.28 6.25
N ASP A 359 21.37 16.88 7.31
CA ASP A 359 22.77 17.34 7.35
C ASP A 359 23.76 16.20 7.69
N GLN A 360 23.25 15.00 8.03
CA GLN A 360 24.03 13.81 8.35
C GLN A 360 23.51 12.58 7.58
N PRO A 361 23.45 12.63 6.23
CA PRO A 361 22.95 11.50 5.46
C PRO A 361 23.84 10.27 5.65
N GLY A 362 23.25 9.09 5.86
CA GLY A 362 23.96 7.85 6.17
C GLY A 362 24.27 7.66 7.66
N ALA A 363 23.96 8.64 8.51
CA ALA A 363 24.06 8.50 9.95
C ALA A 363 22.81 7.83 10.56
N GLU A 364 21.77 7.56 9.78
CA GLU A 364 20.56 6.92 10.26
C GLU A 364 20.88 5.51 10.79
N ARG A 365 20.13 5.08 11.81
CA ARG A 365 20.34 3.78 12.46
C ARG A 365 19.02 3.08 12.61
N ILE A 366 19.02 1.76 12.44
CA ILE A 366 17.92 0.89 12.84
C ILE A 366 18.47 -0.29 13.62
N CYS A 367 17.78 -0.69 14.68
CA CYS A 367 18.19 -1.81 15.50
C CYS A 367 17.03 -2.43 16.27
N ALA A 368 17.26 -3.63 16.77
CA ALA A 368 16.49 -4.25 17.83
C ALA A 368 17.04 -3.86 19.20
N THR A 369 16.16 -3.76 20.18
CA THR A 369 16.51 -3.71 21.60
C THR A 369 15.50 -4.54 22.41
N THR A 370 15.82 -4.85 23.66
CA THR A 370 14.88 -5.46 24.60
C THR A 370 14.61 -4.49 25.73
N ALA A 371 13.34 -4.19 25.97
CA ALA A 371 12.92 -3.34 27.09
C ALA A 371 11.68 -3.93 27.79
N PRO A 372 11.42 -3.56 29.06
CA PRO A 372 10.19 -3.94 29.74
C PRO A 372 8.94 -3.44 28.97
N LEU A 373 7.91 -4.28 28.86
CA LEU A 373 6.63 -3.89 28.27
C LEU A 373 6.03 -2.73 29.05
N GLY A 374 5.76 -1.62 28.35
CA GLY A 374 5.28 -0.37 28.95
C GLY A 374 6.39 0.62 29.33
N ALA A 375 7.65 0.31 29.03
CA ALA A 375 8.76 1.25 29.19
C ALA A 375 8.50 2.55 28.40
N THR A 376 8.89 3.68 28.98
CA THR A 376 8.91 4.99 28.30
C THR A 376 9.94 5.00 27.18
N VAL A 377 9.78 5.89 26.20
CA VAL A 377 10.79 6.07 25.13
C VAL A 377 12.17 6.33 25.73
N ALA A 378 12.28 7.13 26.81
CA ALA A 378 13.57 7.37 27.47
C ALA A 378 14.22 6.08 28.01
N GLU A 379 13.44 5.19 28.64
CA GLU A 379 13.92 3.89 29.12
C GLU A 379 14.31 2.96 27.97
N VAL A 380 13.55 2.98 26.86
CA VAL A 380 13.88 2.22 25.65
C VAL A 380 15.22 2.68 25.07
N LEU A 381 15.47 3.99 24.99
CA LEU A 381 16.76 4.52 24.51
C LEU A 381 17.92 4.15 25.43
N GLY A 382 17.72 4.15 26.75
CA GLY A 382 18.70 3.64 27.71
C GLY A 382 19.04 2.17 27.46
N ALA A 383 18.03 1.30 27.32
CA ALA A 383 18.22 -0.11 27.01
C ALA A 383 18.91 -0.33 25.63
N THR A 384 18.61 0.55 24.66
CA THR A 384 19.22 0.54 23.33
C THR A 384 20.71 0.85 23.41
N ALA A 385 21.12 1.83 24.22
CA ALA A 385 22.52 2.17 24.42
C ALA A 385 23.33 1.01 25.04
N GLU A 386 22.69 0.17 25.84
CA GLU A 386 23.34 -0.96 26.51
C GLU A 386 23.39 -2.24 25.66
N SER A 387 22.35 -2.51 24.87
CA SER A 387 22.09 -3.86 24.35
C SER A 387 21.53 -3.94 22.92
N ALA A 388 21.60 -2.86 22.14
CA ALA A 388 21.12 -2.87 20.77
C ALA A 388 21.79 -3.95 19.90
N VAL A 389 21.02 -4.48 18.96
CA VAL A 389 21.49 -5.36 17.88
C VAL A 389 21.04 -4.76 16.53
N PRO A 390 21.95 -4.43 15.61
CA PRO A 390 23.40 -4.39 15.81
C PRO A 390 23.80 -3.42 16.94
N GLY A 391 24.97 -3.66 17.53
CA GLY A 391 25.55 -2.72 18.48
C GLY A 391 25.86 -1.37 17.82
N GLY A 392 25.95 -0.30 18.62
CA GLY A 392 26.29 1.04 18.12
C GLY A 392 25.12 1.83 17.52
N CYS A 393 23.89 1.32 17.67
CA CYS A 393 22.67 2.06 17.31
C CYS A 393 22.53 3.36 18.14
N VAL A 394 22.79 3.27 19.46
CA VAL A 394 22.92 4.42 20.37
C VAL A 394 24.30 4.34 21.04
N THR A 395 25.22 5.23 20.69
CA THR A 395 26.59 5.32 21.23
C THR A 395 26.77 6.44 22.25
N GLY A 396 25.83 7.39 22.29
CA GLY A 396 25.77 8.46 23.27
C GLY A 396 24.35 8.98 23.41
N LEU A 397 23.93 9.31 24.62
CA LEU A 397 22.57 9.74 24.93
C LEU A 397 22.60 10.88 25.96
N GLU A 398 22.09 12.04 25.59
CA GLU A 398 21.95 13.20 26.47
C GLU A 398 20.48 13.60 26.58
N LEU A 399 19.93 13.54 27.79
CA LEU A 399 18.54 13.85 28.08
C LEU A 399 18.41 15.06 28.99
N SER A 400 17.36 15.85 28.80
CA SER A 400 17.01 16.91 29.75
C SER A 400 16.53 16.31 31.08
N ALA A 401 16.83 16.96 32.20
CA ALA A 401 16.29 16.56 33.50
C ALA A 401 14.75 16.76 33.58
N GLY A 402 14.08 15.95 34.40
CA GLY A 402 12.66 16.09 34.71
C GLY A 402 11.83 14.83 34.43
N ALA A 403 10.55 14.88 34.77
CA ALA A 403 9.62 13.74 34.64
C ALA A 403 9.19 13.46 33.19
N ALA A 404 9.36 14.42 32.28
CA ALA A 404 9.13 14.27 30.85
C ALA A 404 10.40 14.69 30.10
N PRO A 405 11.46 13.86 30.13
CA PRO A 405 12.73 14.20 29.54
C PRO A 405 12.60 14.38 28.03
N ARG A 406 13.48 15.19 27.46
CA ARG A 406 13.63 15.43 26.02
C ARG A 406 15.01 14.97 25.60
N LEU A 407 15.13 14.52 24.35
CA LEU A 407 16.42 14.19 23.77
C LEU A 407 17.16 15.49 23.39
N LEU A 408 18.32 15.71 23.99
CA LEU A 408 19.19 16.86 23.70
C LEU A 408 20.21 16.49 22.62
N ALA A 409 20.84 15.33 22.77
CA ALA A 409 21.76 14.77 21.80
C ALA A 409 21.70 13.24 21.79
N VAL A 410 21.90 12.66 20.60
CA VAL A 410 22.14 11.23 20.42
C VAL A 410 23.28 11.04 19.43
N ASN A 411 24.16 10.08 19.70
CA ASN A 411 25.31 9.75 18.85
C ASN A 411 26.21 10.96 18.51
N GLY A 412 26.32 11.92 19.43
CA GLY A 412 27.08 13.16 19.24
C GLY A 412 26.36 14.25 18.44
N VAL A 413 25.14 14.02 17.96
CA VAL A 413 24.33 14.99 17.22
C VAL A 413 23.38 15.72 18.18
N SER A 414 23.66 16.99 18.43
CA SER A 414 22.87 17.85 19.32
C SER A 414 21.78 18.62 18.57
N ALA A 415 20.61 18.76 19.19
CA ALA A 415 19.62 19.74 18.76
C ALA A 415 20.19 21.16 18.91
N GLN A 416 19.99 21.99 17.89
CA GLN A 416 20.44 23.38 17.89
C GLN A 416 19.33 24.28 18.42
N GLU A 417 19.63 25.06 19.47
CA GLU A 417 18.64 25.95 20.08
C GLU A 417 18.01 26.88 19.04
N GLY A 418 16.68 26.85 18.95
CA GLY A 418 15.92 27.66 18.00
C GLY A 418 15.97 27.20 16.53
N ALA A 419 16.82 26.22 16.18
CA ALA A 419 17.01 25.76 14.81
C ALA A 419 16.64 24.28 14.59
N SER A 420 16.78 23.40 15.57
CA SER A 420 16.35 22.01 15.45
C SER A 420 15.93 21.43 16.80
N ARG A 421 15.18 20.33 16.75
CA ARG A 421 14.78 19.57 17.95
C ARG A 421 14.58 18.11 17.61
N TRP A 422 14.93 17.25 18.55
CA TRP A 422 14.58 15.84 18.47
C TRP A 422 13.10 15.61 18.75
N LEU A 423 12.49 14.79 17.93
CA LEU A 423 11.12 14.30 18.10
C LEU A 423 11.13 12.78 18.13
N ALA A 424 10.32 12.21 19.03
CA ALA A 424 10.09 10.78 19.12
C ALA A 424 8.66 10.44 18.69
N ALA A 425 8.49 9.33 18.00
CA ALA A 425 7.19 8.72 17.74
C ALA A 425 7.22 7.24 18.10
N VAL A 426 6.05 6.73 18.51
CA VAL A 426 5.83 5.31 18.79
C VAL A 426 4.76 4.83 17.81
N ASP A 427 5.05 3.74 17.08
CA ASP A 427 4.15 3.11 16.11
C ASP A 427 3.59 4.10 15.06
N GLY A 428 4.44 5.01 14.56
CA GLY A 428 4.06 6.03 13.58
C GLY A 428 3.08 7.08 14.12
N GLY A 429 2.93 7.20 15.45
CA GLY A 429 2.15 8.25 16.10
C GLY A 429 2.71 9.65 15.84
N GLU A 430 1.94 10.67 16.26
CA GLU A 430 2.34 12.08 16.13
C GLU A 430 3.67 12.34 16.86
N PRO A 431 4.73 12.80 16.15
CA PRO A 431 6.05 13.03 16.75
C PRO A 431 6.00 14.07 17.89
N GLN A 432 6.52 13.70 19.06
CA GLN A 432 6.55 14.54 20.26
C GLN A 432 7.98 14.80 20.75
N PRO A 433 8.27 15.98 21.33
CA PRO A 433 9.59 16.25 21.91
C PRO A 433 9.81 15.57 23.28
N ALA A 434 8.73 15.16 23.95
CA ALA A 434 8.79 14.47 25.23
C ALA A 434 8.94 12.96 25.01
N LEU A 435 9.75 12.31 25.86
CA LEU A 435 10.06 10.88 25.78
C LEU A 435 9.30 10.03 26.82
N ASP A 436 8.17 10.54 27.32
CA ASP A 436 7.32 9.90 28.34
C ASP A 436 6.25 8.97 27.74
N ALA A 437 6.12 8.92 26.41
CA ALA A 437 5.27 7.95 25.72
C ALA A 437 5.75 6.52 26.01
N THR A 438 4.81 5.61 26.28
CA THR A 438 5.13 4.21 26.58
C THR A 438 5.14 3.34 25.33
N ALA A 439 6.16 2.50 25.19
CA ALA A 439 6.27 1.49 24.15
C ALA A 439 5.47 0.23 24.50
N GLY A 440 4.52 -0.13 23.63
CA GLY A 440 3.75 -1.36 23.74
C GLY A 440 4.49 -2.58 23.18
N LEU A 441 3.82 -3.74 23.20
CA LEU A 441 4.37 -4.97 22.62
C LEU A 441 4.61 -4.76 21.11
N GLY A 442 5.84 -5.04 20.68
CA GLY A 442 6.22 -4.92 19.28
C GLY A 442 6.28 -3.50 18.75
N ALA A 443 6.51 -2.51 19.62
CA ALA A 443 6.54 -1.13 19.21
C ALA A 443 7.76 -0.80 18.33
N VAL A 444 7.54 0.11 17.39
CA VAL A 444 8.59 0.82 16.64
C VAL A 444 8.74 2.20 17.25
N VAL A 445 9.92 2.50 17.80
CA VAL A 445 10.28 3.82 18.33
C VAL A 445 11.15 4.53 17.31
N SER A 446 10.69 5.65 16.76
CA SER A 446 11.46 6.45 15.81
C SER A 446 11.88 7.77 16.42
N LEU A 447 13.14 8.15 16.24
CA LEU A 447 13.69 9.45 16.57
C LEU A 447 13.99 10.22 15.28
N THR A 448 13.64 11.50 15.24
CA THR A 448 13.93 12.36 14.09
C THR A 448 14.43 13.72 14.56
N LEU A 449 15.56 14.18 14.00
CA LEU A 449 16.01 15.55 14.16
C LEU A 449 15.22 16.45 13.21
N ALA A 450 14.17 17.10 13.73
CA ALA A 450 13.37 18.03 12.95
C ALA A 450 13.97 19.44 12.98
N GLY A 451 13.83 20.19 11.88
CA GLY A 451 14.13 21.62 11.81
C GLY A 451 13.27 22.48 12.76
N PRO A 452 13.34 23.82 12.66
CA PRO A 452 12.68 24.68 13.62
C PRO A 452 11.17 24.50 13.52
N ALA A 453 10.48 24.56 14.67
CA ALA A 453 9.02 24.63 14.65
C ALA A 453 8.60 25.83 13.78
N PRO A 454 7.61 25.71 12.90
CA PRO A 454 7.11 26.88 12.18
C PRO A 454 6.73 27.97 13.20
N THR A 455 7.39 29.12 13.10
CA THR A 455 7.39 30.18 14.13
C THR A 455 6.11 31.02 14.15
N GLU A 456 5.18 30.78 13.21
CA GLU A 456 3.92 31.49 13.10
C GLU A 456 2.79 30.51 12.75
N PRO A 457 1.61 30.55 13.41
CA PRO A 457 0.39 30.20 12.68
C PRO A 457 0.33 31.14 11.47
N PRO A 458 -0.02 30.67 10.26
CA PRO A 458 -0.09 31.56 9.10
C PRO A 458 -0.92 32.79 9.46
N ALA A 459 -0.34 33.98 9.24
CA ALA A 459 -0.93 35.25 9.64
C ALA A 459 -2.44 35.28 9.31
N PRO A 460 -3.31 35.75 10.24
CA PRO A 460 -4.71 35.97 9.91
C PRO A 460 -4.75 36.91 8.71
N LEU A 461 -5.41 36.49 7.64
CA LEU A 461 -5.60 37.36 6.48
C LEU A 461 -6.22 38.69 6.98
N PRO A 462 -5.71 39.84 6.55
CA PRO A 462 -6.28 41.13 6.93
C PRO A 462 -7.77 41.13 6.58
N PRO A 463 -8.63 41.80 7.38
CA PRO A 463 -10.05 41.80 7.14
C PRO A 463 -10.31 42.37 5.74
N VAL A 464 -10.79 41.51 4.85
CA VAL A 464 -11.20 41.95 3.51
C VAL A 464 -12.58 42.55 3.68
N ASP A 465 -12.65 43.88 3.63
CA ASP A 465 -13.92 44.60 3.51
C ASP A 465 -14.71 44.05 2.31
N PRO A 466 -16.04 43.93 2.42
CA PRO A 466 -16.85 43.33 1.37
C PRO A 466 -16.83 44.22 0.11
N PRO A 467 -16.51 43.70 -1.09
CA PRO A 467 -16.49 44.54 -2.29
C PRO A 467 -17.91 44.80 -2.81
N ALA A 468 -18.17 46.09 -3.05
CA ALA A 468 -19.32 46.59 -3.77
C ALA A 468 -19.28 46.17 -5.26
N ALA A 469 -20.45 46.10 -5.88
CA ALA A 469 -20.65 45.60 -7.25
C ALA A 469 -20.26 46.61 -8.35
N GLY A 470 -19.62 46.13 -9.43
CA GLY A 470 -19.87 46.60 -10.81
C GLY A 470 -18.70 47.04 -11.74
N ALA A 471 -18.39 46.19 -12.74
CA ALA A 471 -17.99 46.46 -14.16
C ALA A 471 -16.61 47.13 -14.51
N PRO A 472 -16.09 47.09 -15.78
CA PRO A 472 -14.87 46.34 -16.16
C PRO A 472 -13.64 47.14 -16.70
N LEU A 473 -12.55 46.39 -16.91
CA LEU A 473 -11.07 46.61 -16.88
C LEU A 473 -10.39 47.46 -17.99
N PRO A 474 -9.12 47.89 -17.78
CA PRO A 474 -8.02 47.35 -18.63
C PRO A 474 -6.62 47.18 -17.95
N GLY A 475 -5.80 46.27 -18.51
CA GLY A 475 -4.32 46.25 -18.38
C GLY A 475 -3.72 45.30 -17.34
N ALA A 476 -3.02 44.26 -17.79
CA ALA A 476 -2.40 43.14 -17.02
C ALA A 476 -1.13 43.55 -16.22
N PRO A 477 -0.35 42.64 -15.55
CA PRO A 477 -0.53 41.20 -15.26
C PRO A 477 -0.10 40.76 -13.82
N ALA A 478 -0.55 39.58 -13.36
CA ALA A 478 0.19 38.60 -12.56
C ALA A 478 -0.72 37.40 -12.22
N GLY A 479 -0.25 36.18 -12.49
CA GLY A 479 -1.04 34.94 -12.46
C GLY A 479 -1.45 34.45 -11.05
N PRO A 480 -2.49 33.60 -10.93
CA PRO A 480 -2.97 33.15 -9.63
C PRO A 480 -2.25 31.89 -9.14
N GLY A 481 -1.91 31.92 -7.85
CA GLY A 481 -1.40 30.79 -7.08
C GLY A 481 -2.44 29.68 -6.84
N ARG A 482 -1.92 28.48 -6.53
CA ARG A 482 -2.68 27.25 -6.28
C ARG A 482 -3.45 27.30 -4.94
N PRO A 483 -4.73 26.90 -4.89
CA PRO A 483 -5.52 26.81 -3.65
C PRO A 483 -5.17 25.57 -2.81
N SER A 484 -5.20 25.71 -1.48
CA SER A 484 -5.08 24.59 -0.53
C SER A 484 -6.27 23.63 -0.67
N LEU A 485 -5.98 22.36 -0.91
CA LEU A 485 -6.98 21.33 -1.20
C LEU A 485 -7.51 20.74 0.12
N ARG A 486 -8.82 20.80 0.34
CA ARG A 486 -9.50 20.07 1.41
C ARG A 486 -9.54 18.58 1.05
N PRO A 487 -9.26 17.67 1.99
CA PRO A 487 -9.26 16.24 1.72
C PRO A 487 -10.63 15.76 1.23
N ALA A 488 -10.61 14.86 0.26
CA ALA A 488 -11.78 14.39 -0.45
C ALA A 488 -12.73 13.58 0.43
N ARG A 489 -13.98 14.05 0.52
CA ARG A 489 -15.04 13.35 1.26
C ARG A 489 -16.39 13.56 0.61
N ALA A 490 -17.10 12.48 0.30
CA ALA A 490 -18.47 12.56 -0.17
C ALA A 490 -19.44 12.93 0.97
N ILE A 491 -20.39 13.82 0.70
CA ILE A 491 -21.50 14.16 1.59
C ILE A 491 -22.77 13.46 1.12
N LEU A 492 -23.41 12.73 2.04
CA LEU A 492 -24.69 12.06 1.84
C LEU A 492 -25.80 12.77 2.59
N ARG A 493 -26.99 12.85 1.98
CA ARG A 493 -28.17 13.41 2.65
C ARG A 493 -28.63 12.48 3.78
N ARG A 494 -28.63 12.97 5.02
CA ARG A 494 -29.21 12.27 6.18
C ARG A 494 -30.74 12.36 6.17
N GLY A 495 -31.42 11.29 6.58
CA GLY A 495 -32.88 11.29 6.79
C GLY A 495 -33.76 11.21 5.53
N GLY A 496 -33.21 10.81 4.38
CA GLY A 496 -33.94 10.75 3.11
C GLY A 496 -34.89 9.55 2.95
N ARG A 497 -36.00 9.74 2.21
CA ARG A 497 -36.80 8.65 1.62
C ARG A 497 -36.23 8.31 0.24
N LEU A 498 -35.92 7.04 0.02
CA LEU A 498 -35.44 6.51 -1.25
C LEU A 498 -36.55 5.69 -1.92
N ARG A 499 -36.63 5.76 -3.25
CA ARG A 499 -37.54 4.93 -4.05
C ARG A 499 -36.74 3.93 -4.88
N LEU A 500 -37.19 2.67 -4.85
CA LEU A 500 -36.66 1.58 -5.65
C LEU A 500 -37.41 1.52 -6.99
N ARG A 501 -36.78 1.95 -8.09
CA ARG A 501 -37.36 1.88 -9.43
C ARG A 501 -36.53 0.98 -10.33
N ARG A 502 -37.19 0.03 -11.02
CA ARG A 502 -36.53 -0.91 -11.95
C ARG A 502 -35.29 -1.60 -11.33
N GLY A 503 -35.38 -1.97 -10.05
CA GLY A 503 -34.28 -2.64 -9.35
C GLY A 503 -33.10 -1.76 -8.95
N ALA A 504 -33.19 -0.43 -9.09
CA ALA A 504 -32.15 0.50 -8.70
C ALA A 504 -32.66 1.64 -7.80
N VAL A 505 -31.74 2.22 -7.03
CA VAL A 505 -31.97 3.37 -6.17
C VAL A 505 -31.05 4.51 -6.58
N ARG A 506 -31.60 5.72 -6.71
CA ARG A 506 -30.81 6.92 -6.99
C ARG A 506 -30.48 7.64 -5.69
N VAL A 507 -29.19 7.79 -5.39
CA VAL A 507 -28.71 8.44 -4.17
C VAL A 507 -27.96 9.71 -4.55
N ALA A 508 -28.34 10.84 -3.96
CA ALA A 508 -27.62 12.09 -4.16
C ALA A 508 -26.33 12.09 -3.33
N VAL A 509 -25.20 12.27 -4.00
CA VAL A 509 -23.87 12.39 -3.42
C VAL A 509 -23.32 13.75 -3.82
N ARG A 510 -22.73 14.48 -2.87
CA ARG A 510 -22.14 15.80 -3.10
C ARG A 510 -20.66 15.78 -2.78
N CYS A 511 -19.83 16.35 -3.65
CA CYS A 511 -18.44 16.65 -3.35
C CYS A 511 -18.33 18.10 -2.80
N PRO A 512 -17.61 18.33 -1.70
CA PRO A 512 -17.32 19.66 -1.17
C PRO A 512 -16.58 20.54 -2.20
N ARG A 513 -16.69 21.86 -2.06
CA ARG A 513 -15.83 22.80 -2.81
C ARG A 513 -14.42 22.76 -2.21
N GLY A 514 -13.41 22.97 -3.05
CA GLY A 514 -11.99 22.95 -2.64
C GLY A 514 -11.39 21.56 -2.51
N THR A 515 -12.04 20.52 -3.04
CA THR A 515 -11.52 19.14 -3.07
C THR A 515 -10.87 18.86 -4.42
N GLY A 516 -9.57 19.10 -4.55
CA GLY A 516 -8.76 18.82 -5.75
C GLY A 516 -9.30 19.38 -7.08
N ALA A 517 -8.57 19.17 -8.17
CA ALA A 517 -9.18 19.23 -9.50
C ALA A 517 -10.04 17.98 -9.75
N ASP A 518 -9.66 16.85 -9.15
CA ASP A 518 -10.23 15.51 -9.40
C ASP A 518 -11.55 15.23 -8.64
N GLY A 519 -11.95 16.13 -7.72
CA GLY A 519 -13.20 16.00 -6.97
C GLY A 519 -13.25 14.77 -6.06
N CYS A 520 -14.40 14.09 -6.03
CA CYS A 520 -14.64 12.94 -5.17
C CYS A 520 -14.86 11.68 -6.02
N ARG A 521 -13.86 10.79 -6.03
CA ARG A 521 -13.94 9.45 -6.63
C ARG A 521 -14.08 8.38 -5.55
N GLY A 522 -15.02 7.46 -5.72
CA GLY A 522 -15.30 6.49 -4.67
C GLY A 522 -16.42 5.50 -4.95
N ALA A 523 -16.77 4.71 -3.94
CA ALA A 523 -17.83 3.72 -4.01
C ALA A 523 -18.96 4.04 -3.04
N LEU A 524 -20.20 3.95 -3.52
CA LEU A 524 -21.42 4.05 -2.73
C LEU A 524 -22.02 2.67 -2.52
N ARG A 525 -22.20 2.27 -1.25
CA ARG A 525 -22.84 1.02 -0.83
C ARG A 525 -24.20 1.30 -0.19
N ILE A 526 -25.20 0.47 -0.51
CA ILE A 526 -26.50 0.42 0.20
C ILE A 526 -26.51 -0.84 1.06
N ARG A 527 -26.74 -0.70 2.36
CA ARG A 527 -26.84 -1.79 3.32
C ARG A 527 -28.23 -1.86 3.97
N PHE A 528 -28.70 -3.05 4.33
CA PHE A 528 -29.95 -3.27 5.06
C PHE A 528 -29.76 -4.27 6.20
N ARG A 529 -30.68 -4.29 7.17
CA ARG A 529 -30.62 -5.25 8.29
C ARG A 529 -31.21 -6.61 7.91
N ARG A 530 -30.48 -7.69 8.22
CA ARG A 530 -30.93 -9.08 8.15
C ARG A 530 -30.39 -9.82 9.37
N GLY A 531 -31.26 -10.44 10.17
CA GLY A 531 -30.84 -11.16 11.38
C GLY A 531 -30.00 -10.30 12.34
N GLY A 532 -30.38 -9.04 12.55
CA GLY A 532 -29.62 -8.09 13.38
C GLY A 532 -28.40 -7.44 12.70
N ARG A 533 -27.82 -8.06 11.66
CA ARG A 533 -26.58 -7.60 10.99
C ARG A 533 -26.85 -6.71 9.77
N TRP A 534 -25.91 -5.82 9.44
CA TRP A 534 -25.98 -4.97 8.24
C TRP A 534 -25.31 -5.64 7.04
N VAL A 535 -26.09 -6.02 6.03
CA VAL A 535 -25.57 -6.66 4.81
C VAL A 535 -25.64 -5.71 3.61
N THR A 536 -24.64 -5.77 2.72
CA THR A 536 -24.62 -4.97 1.49
C THR A 536 -25.64 -5.52 0.50
N ALA A 537 -26.46 -4.62 -0.04
CA ALA A 537 -27.47 -4.92 -1.04
C ALA A 537 -27.13 -4.35 -2.42
N GLY A 538 -26.11 -3.50 -2.54
CA GLY A 538 -25.69 -2.96 -3.83
C GLY A 538 -24.51 -2.00 -3.66
N ARG A 539 -23.67 -1.91 -4.68
CA ARG A 539 -22.53 -1.00 -4.80
C ARG A 539 -22.63 -0.26 -6.15
N ALA A 540 -22.12 0.96 -6.20
CA ALA A 540 -21.85 1.68 -7.44
C ALA A 540 -20.65 2.59 -7.24
N ALA A 541 -19.74 2.63 -8.21
CA ALA A 541 -18.71 3.66 -8.27
C ALA A 541 -19.34 5.03 -8.57
N PHE A 542 -18.67 6.09 -8.17
CA PHE A 542 -19.01 7.45 -8.54
C PHE A 542 -17.78 8.33 -8.67
N GLU A 543 -17.92 9.32 -9.53
CA GLU A 543 -16.99 10.42 -9.72
C GLU A 543 -17.79 11.71 -9.81
N ILE A 544 -17.38 12.71 -9.02
CA ILE A 544 -18.12 13.96 -8.83
C ILE A 544 -17.10 15.08 -8.67
N GLY A 545 -17.04 16.01 -9.62
CA GLY A 545 -16.16 17.17 -9.55
C GLY A 545 -16.35 18.03 -8.29
N ALA A 546 -15.31 18.77 -7.90
CA ALA A 546 -15.32 19.62 -6.72
C ALA A 546 -16.54 20.57 -6.71
N GLY A 547 -17.21 20.68 -5.56
CA GLY A 547 -18.43 21.48 -5.41
C GLY A 547 -19.69 20.94 -6.09
N SER A 548 -19.58 19.88 -6.89
CA SER A 548 -20.67 19.32 -7.67
C SER A 548 -21.49 18.30 -6.88
N ARG A 549 -22.67 17.99 -7.40
CA ARG A 549 -23.56 16.95 -6.86
C ARG A 549 -24.02 16.04 -8.00
N ARG A 550 -24.04 14.74 -7.76
CA ARG A 550 -24.52 13.74 -8.72
C ARG A 550 -25.48 12.76 -8.06
N ARG A 551 -26.41 12.22 -8.85
CA ARG A 551 -27.26 11.10 -8.43
C ARG A 551 -26.62 9.79 -8.88
N VAL A 552 -26.05 9.07 -7.93
CA VAL A 552 -25.44 7.75 -8.15
C VAL A 552 -26.54 6.70 -8.20
N VAL A 553 -26.54 5.87 -9.24
CA VAL A 553 -27.53 4.80 -9.42
C VAL A 553 -26.95 3.51 -8.88
N VAL A 554 -27.53 3.00 -7.78
CA VAL A 554 -27.11 1.73 -7.17
C VAL A 554 -28.12 0.65 -7.51
N ARG A 555 -27.72 -0.36 -8.29
CA ARG A 555 -28.53 -1.57 -8.50
C ARG A 555 -28.58 -2.35 -7.19
N VAL A 556 -29.78 -2.74 -6.78
CA VAL A 556 -29.98 -3.48 -5.53
C VAL A 556 -30.29 -4.95 -5.80
N GLY A 557 -29.65 -5.82 -5.03
CA GLY A 557 -29.74 -7.27 -5.13
C GLY A 557 -31.15 -7.81 -4.84
N PRO A 558 -31.42 -9.06 -5.27
CA PRO A 558 -32.75 -9.68 -5.18
C PRO A 558 -33.34 -9.69 -3.76
N ARG A 559 -32.50 -9.83 -2.73
CA ARG A 559 -32.92 -9.91 -1.32
C ARG A 559 -33.57 -8.61 -0.82
N LEU A 560 -32.91 -7.46 -1.04
CA LEU A 560 -33.49 -6.15 -0.68
C LEU A 560 -34.71 -5.81 -1.57
N ARG A 561 -34.69 -6.22 -2.85
CA ARG A 561 -35.84 -6.08 -3.77
C ARG A 561 -37.05 -6.89 -3.32
N ARG A 562 -36.85 -8.08 -2.73
CA ARG A 562 -37.93 -8.91 -2.16
C ARG A 562 -38.46 -8.27 -0.88
N LEU A 563 -37.56 -7.86 0.03
CA LEU A 563 -37.92 -7.24 1.30
C LEU A 563 -38.75 -5.97 1.13
N THR A 564 -38.37 -5.11 0.18
CA THR A 564 -39.12 -3.88 -0.16
C THR A 564 -40.45 -4.14 -0.88
N ARG A 565 -40.64 -5.33 -1.48
CA ARG A 565 -41.91 -5.75 -2.10
C ARG A 565 -42.91 -6.27 -1.07
N VAL A 566 -42.45 -7.04 -0.09
CA VAL A 566 -43.33 -7.69 0.92
C VAL A 566 -43.62 -6.80 2.13
N SER A 567 -42.75 -5.82 2.41
CA SER A 567 -42.91 -4.95 3.58
C SER A 567 -43.92 -3.83 3.34
N GLN A 568 -44.95 -3.76 4.19
CA GLN A 568 -45.92 -2.65 4.25
C GLN A 568 -45.28 -1.34 4.78
N ARG A 569 -44.12 -1.45 5.45
CA ARG A 569 -43.36 -0.30 5.98
C ARG A 569 -42.08 -0.07 5.18
N PRO A 570 -41.59 1.19 5.07
CA PRO A 570 -40.29 1.47 4.47
C PRO A 570 -39.17 0.72 5.17
N VAL A 571 -38.31 0.07 4.39
CA VAL A 571 -37.15 -0.68 4.88
C VAL A 571 -36.04 0.30 5.29
N ALA A 572 -35.52 0.15 6.50
CA ALA A 572 -34.37 0.93 6.95
C ALA A 572 -33.10 0.51 6.20
N VAL A 573 -32.39 1.47 5.61
CA VAL A 573 -31.14 1.24 4.90
C VAL A 573 -30.06 2.20 5.38
N ARG A 574 -28.80 1.76 5.30
CA ARG A 574 -27.61 2.58 5.55
C ARG A 574 -26.90 2.80 4.22
N LEU A 575 -26.65 4.05 3.89
CA LEU A 575 -25.82 4.48 2.78
C LEU A 575 -24.41 4.68 3.31
N VAL A 576 -23.41 4.15 2.61
CA VAL A 576 -21.99 4.34 2.96
C VAL A 576 -21.26 4.73 1.68
N ALA A 577 -20.70 5.94 1.64
CA ALA A 577 -19.80 6.37 0.59
C ALA A 577 -18.36 6.28 1.11
N ALA A 578 -17.49 5.60 0.39
CA ALA A 578 -16.04 5.58 0.63
C ALA A 578 -15.38 6.38 -0.50
N VAL A 579 -14.58 7.38 -0.18
CA VAL A 579 -13.86 8.23 -1.14
C VAL A 579 -12.38 8.08 -0.85
N ARG A 580 -11.59 7.75 -1.87
CA ARG A 580 -10.13 7.77 -1.78
C ARG A 580 -9.68 9.18 -2.09
N ASP A 581 -8.93 9.79 -1.18
CA ASP A 581 -8.19 11.02 -1.47
C ASP A 581 -6.99 10.65 -2.32
N LEU A 582 -6.89 11.18 -3.54
CA LEU A 582 -5.81 10.82 -4.48
C LEU A 582 -4.47 11.46 -4.10
N GLY A 583 -4.49 12.59 -3.38
CA GLY A 583 -3.27 13.26 -2.95
C GLY A 583 -2.65 12.63 -1.69
N SER A 584 -3.47 12.01 -0.84
CA SER A 584 -3.02 11.43 0.43
C SER A 584 -3.20 9.90 0.53
N GLY A 585 -3.78 9.24 -0.49
CA GLY A 585 -4.12 7.81 -0.48
C GLY A 585 -5.24 7.39 0.50
N ILE A 586 -5.61 8.25 1.46
CA ILE A 586 -6.53 7.93 2.58
C ILE A 586 -7.96 7.73 2.08
N VAL A 587 -8.57 6.61 2.48
CA VAL A 587 -10.00 6.35 2.24
C VAL A 587 -10.86 6.91 3.37
N ARG A 588 -11.69 7.90 3.05
CA ARG A 588 -12.66 8.48 3.99
C ARG A 588 -14.06 7.97 3.75
N THR A 589 -14.72 7.52 4.83
CA THR A 589 -16.10 7.03 4.77
C THR A 589 -17.12 8.01 5.32
N THR A 590 -18.26 8.13 4.63
CA THR A 590 -19.43 8.89 5.07
C THR A 590 -20.65 7.99 5.11
N GLY A 591 -21.28 7.92 6.29
CA GLY A 591 -22.53 7.18 6.50
C GLY A 591 -23.77 8.07 6.55
N ALA A 592 -24.88 7.60 5.99
CA ALA A 592 -26.21 8.19 6.19
C ALA A 592 -27.27 7.09 6.39
N ARG A 593 -28.29 7.37 7.21
CA ARG A 593 -29.47 6.50 7.34
C ARG A 593 -30.58 7.01 6.42
N ALA A 594 -31.28 6.09 5.77
CA ALA A 594 -32.40 6.38 4.89
C ALA A 594 -33.51 5.31 5.00
N ARG A 595 -34.68 5.61 4.45
CA ARG A 595 -35.83 4.71 4.40
C ARG A 595 -36.19 4.41 2.94
N LEU A 596 -36.13 3.13 2.55
CA LEU A 596 -36.37 2.66 1.19
C LEU A 596 -37.80 2.14 1.03
N ARG A 597 -38.51 2.62 0.00
CA ARG A 597 -39.81 2.08 -0.45
C ARG A 597 -39.72 1.70 -1.93
N ARG A 598 -40.61 0.81 -2.36
CA ARG A 598 -40.85 0.58 -3.79
C ARG A 598 -41.42 1.83 -4.46
#